data_AF-A0A7C6J3Y5-F1
#
_entry.id   AF-A0A7C6J3Y5-F1
#
_cell.length_a   1.000
_cell.length_b   1.000
_cell.length_c   1.000
_cell.angle_alpha   90.00
_cell.angle_beta   90.00
_cell.angle_gamma   90.00
#
_symmetry.space_group_name_H-M   'P 1'
#
loop_
_entity.id
_entity.type
_entity.pdbx_description
1 polymer ?
#
loop_
_entity_poly.entity_id
_entity_poly.type
_entity_poly.pdbx_seq_one_letter_code
_entity_poly.pdbx_strand_id
1 'polypeptide(L)'
;MVFAPHNEDPYEEKSSQLQKAFFSLLTKVLRKPGATFKDKHSDTFYLRSVTKSIISILVGIAIDQGYIKSIDDRVLDYSPQSYTQISDERWRNLKIEHLLTMKSGIPSIESGGIALKMLLGNGDWVKFILNLPLQCEPGEKFVYNSANTHLLSAIITNATGMSTLDFAKRFLFAPLGIK
;
A
#
# COMPACT_ATOMS: atom_id res chain seq x y z
N MET A 1 -24.80 -10.34 -12.24
CA MET A 1 -24.24 -11.45 -11.45
C MET A 1 -25.40 -12.24 -10.86
N VAL A 2 -25.37 -13.57 -10.92
CA VAL A 2 -26.32 -14.42 -10.19
C VAL A 2 -25.50 -15.16 -9.15
N PHE A 3 -25.83 -14.99 -7.87
CA PHE A 3 -25.27 -15.75 -6.78
C PHE A 3 -26.27 -16.84 -6.39
N ALA A 4 -25.83 -18.09 -6.38
CA ALA A 4 -26.54 -19.19 -5.73
C ALA A 4 -25.91 -19.44 -4.34
N PRO A 5 -26.70 -19.64 -3.27
CA PRO A 5 -26.18 -19.82 -1.92
C PRO A 5 -26.10 -21.29 -1.51
N HIS A 6 -25.08 -21.61 -0.72
CA HIS A 6 -24.99 -22.57 0.42
C HIS A 6 -23.49 -22.89 0.64
N ASN A 7 -22.91 -22.95 1.84
CA ASN A 7 -23.45 -23.11 3.19
C ASN A 7 -22.47 -22.59 4.27
N GLU A 8 -23.04 -21.94 5.29
CA GLU A 8 -22.68 -21.84 6.73
C GLU A 8 -21.23 -21.55 7.19
N ASP A 9 -20.98 -20.27 7.55
CA ASP A 9 -19.90 -19.85 8.45
C ASP A 9 -20.47 -18.93 9.57
N PRO A 10 -20.32 -19.27 10.86
CA PRO A 10 -20.85 -18.48 11.99
C PRO A 10 -20.27 -17.06 12.13
N TYR A 11 -19.35 -16.64 11.28
CA TYR A 11 -18.83 -15.25 11.21
C TYR A 11 -19.57 -14.33 10.20
N GLU A 12 -20.55 -14.82 9.44
CA GLU A 12 -21.28 -14.02 8.42
C GLU A 12 -22.14 -12.88 8.99
N GLU A 13 -22.66 -13.01 10.21
CA GLU A 13 -23.70 -12.08 10.68
C GLU A 13 -23.15 -10.71 11.12
N LYS A 14 -21.90 -10.67 11.64
CA LYS A 14 -21.23 -9.41 12.02
C LYS A 14 -20.52 -8.71 10.85
N SER A 15 -19.98 -9.48 9.90
CA SER A 15 -19.39 -8.93 8.66
C SER A 15 -20.45 -8.29 7.76
N SER A 16 -21.66 -8.85 7.76
CA SER A 16 -22.86 -8.34 7.07
C SER A 16 -23.24 -6.91 7.47
N GLN A 17 -23.23 -6.58 8.78
CA GLN A 17 -23.60 -5.24 9.23
C GLN A 17 -22.53 -4.19 8.94
N LEU A 18 -21.26 -4.55 9.10
CA LEU A 18 -20.13 -3.68 8.77
C LEU A 18 -20.05 -3.42 7.26
N GLN A 19 -20.24 -4.45 6.43
CA GLN A 19 -20.32 -4.29 4.97
C GLN A 19 -21.52 -3.43 4.56
N LYS A 20 -22.71 -3.65 5.15
CA LYS A 20 -23.90 -2.82 4.90
C LYS A 20 -23.70 -1.36 5.32
N ALA A 21 -23.08 -1.12 6.47
CA ALA A 21 -22.76 0.23 6.94
C ALA A 21 -21.72 0.91 6.04
N PHE A 22 -20.70 0.18 5.60
CA PHE A 22 -19.66 0.69 4.69
C PHE A 22 -20.25 1.04 3.31
N PHE A 23 -21.11 0.19 2.75
CA PHE A 23 -21.85 0.47 1.52
C PHE A 23 -22.83 1.63 1.66
N SER A 24 -23.53 1.74 2.79
CA SER A 24 -24.44 2.86 3.08
C SER A 24 -23.69 4.20 3.18
N LEU A 25 -22.50 4.19 3.79
CA LEU A 25 -21.65 5.37 3.88
C LEU A 25 -21.08 5.75 2.51
N LEU A 26 -20.61 4.78 1.73
CA LEU A 26 -20.08 4.99 0.37
C LEU A 26 -21.15 5.60 -0.55
N THR A 27 -22.39 5.09 -0.46
CA THR A 27 -23.52 5.57 -1.27
C THR A 27 -24.04 6.94 -0.82
N LYS A 28 -23.91 7.31 0.47
CA LYS A 28 -24.26 8.66 0.95
C LYS A 28 -23.19 9.71 0.60
N VAL A 29 -21.92 9.37 0.69
CA VAL A 29 -20.80 10.32 0.48
C VAL A 29 -20.58 10.64 -1.01
N LEU A 30 -20.97 9.76 -1.93
CA LEU A 30 -20.71 9.90 -3.37
C LEU A 30 -21.90 10.41 -4.21
N ARG A 31 -23.04 10.77 -3.60
CA ARG A 31 -24.28 11.02 -4.35
C ARG A 31 -24.49 12.50 -4.71
N LYS A 32 -24.50 12.81 -6.01
CA LYS A 32 -25.26 13.96 -6.54
C LYS A 32 -26.73 13.53 -6.72
N PRO A 33 -27.72 14.39 -6.41
CA PRO A 33 -29.13 14.11 -6.71
C PRO A 33 -29.31 13.86 -8.21
N GLY A 34 -29.89 12.72 -8.59
CA GLY A 34 -30.18 12.36 -10.00
C GLY A 34 -29.16 11.46 -10.70
N ALA A 35 -28.03 11.11 -10.07
CA ALA A 35 -27.10 10.14 -10.65
C ALA A 35 -27.58 8.70 -10.38
N THR A 36 -28.11 8.02 -11.41
CA THR A 36 -28.30 6.56 -11.39
C THR A 36 -26.97 5.89 -11.67
N PHE A 37 -26.39 5.20 -10.67
CA PHE A 37 -25.29 4.28 -10.91
C PHE A 37 -25.83 3.14 -11.79
N LYS A 38 -25.49 3.14 -13.08
CA LYS A 38 -25.66 1.95 -13.91
C LYS A 38 -24.58 0.99 -13.46
N ASP A 39 -24.96 0.00 -12.65
CA ASP A 39 -24.09 -1.12 -12.27
C ASP A 39 -23.81 -1.96 -13.52
N LYS A 40 -22.86 -1.50 -14.34
CA LYS A 40 -22.13 -2.38 -15.23
C LYS A 40 -21.11 -3.08 -14.35
N HIS A 41 -21.46 -4.28 -13.92
CA HIS A 41 -20.68 -5.23 -13.12
C HIS A 41 -19.27 -5.57 -13.65
N SER A 42 -18.73 -4.81 -14.62
CA SER A 42 -17.48 -5.03 -15.35
C SER A 42 -16.57 -3.81 -15.46
N ASP A 43 -16.98 -2.64 -14.96
CA ASP A 43 -16.18 -1.42 -15.14
C ASP A 43 -15.05 -1.37 -14.09
N THR A 44 -13.80 -1.29 -14.56
CA THR A 44 -12.62 -1.12 -13.70
C THR A 44 -12.37 0.37 -13.44
N PHE A 45 -11.97 0.70 -12.21
CA PHE A 45 -11.71 2.07 -11.79
C PHE A 45 -10.29 2.24 -11.23
N TYR A 46 -9.68 3.41 -11.50
CA TYR A 46 -8.42 3.78 -10.87
C TYR A 46 -8.62 4.11 -9.39
N LEU A 47 -8.25 3.18 -8.52
CA LEU A 47 -8.43 3.27 -7.08
C LEU A 47 -7.51 4.28 -6.37
N ARG A 48 -6.43 4.71 -7.02
CA ARG A 48 -5.44 5.68 -6.49
C ARG A 48 -5.03 5.30 -5.06
N SER A 49 -5.22 6.19 -4.09
CA SER A 49 -4.74 6.02 -2.72
C SER A 49 -5.40 4.87 -1.95
N VAL A 50 -6.52 4.32 -2.40
CA VAL A 50 -7.09 3.09 -1.82
C VAL A 50 -6.09 1.93 -1.92
N THR A 51 -5.23 1.92 -2.95
CA THR A 51 -4.14 0.95 -3.12
C THR A 51 -3.19 0.91 -1.90
N LYS A 52 -3.04 2.00 -1.14
CA LYS A 52 -2.20 2.02 0.07
C LYS A 52 -2.70 1.05 1.14
N SER A 53 -4.02 0.90 1.26
CA SER A 53 -4.63 -0.06 2.18
C SER A 53 -4.36 -1.50 1.73
N ILE A 54 -4.44 -1.76 0.42
CA ILE A 54 -4.09 -3.07 -0.16
C ILE A 54 -2.62 -3.39 0.13
N ILE A 55 -1.70 -2.46 -0.13
CA ILE A 55 -0.28 -2.66 0.18
C ILE A 55 -0.05 -2.92 1.68
N SER A 56 -0.74 -2.21 2.58
CA SER A 56 -0.65 -2.47 4.02
C SER A 56 -1.10 -3.88 4.39
N ILE A 57 -2.16 -4.40 3.77
CA ILE A 57 -2.61 -5.78 3.96
C ILE A 57 -1.54 -6.75 3.48
N LEU A 58 -0.95 -6.51 2.31
CA LEU A 58 0.11 -7.37 1.77
C LEU A 58 1.37 -7.40 2.65
N VAL A 59 1.72 -6.29 3.30
CA VAL A 59 2.81 -6.28 4.31
C VAL A 59 2.45 -7.20 5.47
N GLY A 60 1.22 -7.12 5.99
CA GLY A 60 0.74 -8.01 7.05
C GLY A 60 0.80 -9.48 6.64
N ILE A 61 0.35 -9.81 5.42
CA ILE A 61 0.44 -11.16 4.86
C ILE A 61 1.90 -11.60 4.72
N ALA A 62 2.80 -10.74 4.23
CA ALA A 62 4.21 -11.08 4.10
C ALA A 62 4.88 -11.35 5.47
N ILE A 63 4.42 -10.69 6.53
CA ILE A 63 4.84 -10.98 7.91
C ILE A 63 4.30 -12.34 8.36
N ASP A 64 3.01 -12.60 8.18
CA ASP A 64 2.37 -13.86 8.55
C ASP A 64 3.01 -15.08 7.84
N GLN A 65 3.37 -14.92 6.58
CA GLN A 65 4.06 -15.94 5.78
C GLN A 65 5.57 -16.05 6.09
N GLY A 66 6.12 -15.21 6.98
CA GLY A 66 7.53 -15.24 7.38
C GLY A 66 8.53 -14.65 6.39
N TYR A 67 8.08 -13.94 5.35
CA TYR A 67 8.97 -13.23 4.41
C TYR A 67 9.53 -11.94 5.01
N ILE A 68 8.74 -11.28 5.87
CA ILE A 68 9.15 -10.11 6.65
C ILE A 68 9.09 -10.51 8.12
N LYS A 69 10.12 -10.21 8.91
CA LYS A 69 10.17 -10.66 10.30
C LYS A 69 9.26 -9.83 11.21
N SER A 70 9.27 -8.50 11.06
CA SER A 70 8.45 -7.58 11.86
C SER A 70 8.27 -6.23 11.17
N ILE A 71 7.26 -5.46 11.61
CA ILE A 71 7.16 -4.03 11.28
C ILE A 71 8.33 -3.19 11.86
N ASP A 72 9.07 -3.76 12.83
CA ASP A 72 10.26 -3.15 13.41
C ASP A 72 11.52 -3.29 12.55
N ASP A 73 11.48 -4.12 11.51
CA ASP A 73 12.63 -4.29 10.63
C ASP A 73 12.94 -2.99 9.90
N ARG A 74 14.23 -2.77 9.60
CA ARG A 74 14.65 -1.57 8.90
C ARG A 74 14.29 -1.72 7.43
N VAL A 75 13.88 -0.61 6.83
CA VAL A 75 13.61 -0.55 5.38
C VAL A 75 14.84 -0.95 4.55
N LEU A 76 16.03 -0.62 5.05
CA LEU A 76 17.28 -0.95 4.38
C LEU A 76 17.63 -2.45 4.42
N ASP A 77 17.09 -3.22 5.36
CA ASP A 77 17.32 -4.67 5.44
C ASP A 77 16.73 -5.40 4.21
N TYR A 78 15.77 -4.76 3.53
CA TYR A 78 15.12 -5.25 2.32
C TYR A 78 15.51 -4.47 1.06
N SER A 79 16.56 -3.65 1.11
CA SER A 79 17.06 -2.92 -0.06
C SER A 79 18.04 -3.79 -0.88
N PRO A 80 18.04 -3.67 -2.22
CA PRO A 80 19.06 -4.31 -3.05
C PRO A 80 20.47 -3.91 -2.61
N GLN A 81 21.39 -4.88 -2.57
CA GLN A 81 22.79 -4.65 -2.18
C GLN A 81 23.52 -3.63 -3.08
N SER A 82 23.02 -3.40 -4.30
CA SER A 82 23.54 -2.39 -5.22
C SER A 82 23.29 -0.94 -4.76
N TYR A 83 22.41 -0.73 -3.78
CA TYR A 83 22.15 0.59 -3.19
C TYR A 83 23.14 0.85 -2.05
N THR A 84 24.40 1.11 -2.41
CA THR A 84 25.53 1.18 -1.46
C THR A 84 25.78 2.57 -0.88
N GLN A 85 25.13 3.62 -1.39
CA GLN A 85 25.40 5.00 -0.99
C GLN A 85 24.11 5.72 -0.58
N ILE A 86 23.74 5.57 0.69
CA ILE A 86 22.68 6.37 1.31
C ILE A 86 23.37 7.41 2.19
N SER A 87 23.27 8.68 1.77
CA SER A 87 24.02 9.79 2.36
C SER A 87 23.48 10.22 3.73
N ASP A 88 22.16 10.15 3.92
CA ASP A 88 21.51 10.52 5.17
C ASP A 88 21.45 9.32 6.12
N GLU A 89 22.24 9.35 7.20
CA GLU A 89 22.38 8.25 8.14
C GLU A 89 21.08 7.86 8.83
N ARG A 90 20.10 8.77 8.91
CA ARG A 90 18.80 8.53 9.56
C ARG A 90 17.98 7.45 8.86
N TRP A 91 18.26 7.16 7.59
CA TRP A 91 17.69 6.00 6.89
C TRP A 91 17.97 4.67 7.60
N ARG A 92 19.08 4.56 8.34
CA ARG A 92 19.41 3.36 9.13
C ARG A 92 18.43 3.10 10.28
N ASN A 93 17.66 4.10 10.70
CA ASN A 93 16.66 3.99 11.76
C ASN A 93 15.23 3.93 11.21
N LEU A 94 15.06 4.01 9.89
CA LEU A 94 13.75 4.00 9.26
C LEU A 94 13.21 2.57 9.17
N LYS A 95 12.17 2.29 9.95
CA LYS A 95 11.49 1.01 10.03
C LYS A 95 10.26 0.91 9.12
N ILE A 96 9.79 -0.31 8.87
CA ILE A 96 8.54 -0.57 8.14
C ILE A 96 7.34 0.12 8.80
N GLU A 97 7.27 0.14 10.14
CA GLU A 97 6.20 0.83 10.88
C GLU A 97 6.08 2.33 10.52
N HIS A 98 7.20 3.00 10.25
CA HIS A 98 7.21 4.42 9.89
C HIS A 98 6.62 4.64 8.50
N LEU A 99 6.81 3.70 7.57
CA LEU A 99 6.18 3.75 6.25
C LEU A 99 4.67 3.53 6.35
N LEU A 100 4.25 2.50 7.09
CA LEU A 100 2.83 2.14 7.30
C LEU A 100 2.04 3.26 7.97
N THR A 101 2.68 4.00 8.87
CA THR A 101 2.05 5.09 9.64
C THR A 101 2.28 6.49 9.05
N MET A 102 2.93 6.58 7.88
CA MET A 102 3.26 7.85 7.22
C MET A 102 4.15 8.78 8.06
N LYS A 103 5.01 8.22 8.92
CA LYS A 103 5.95 8.95 9.76
C LYS A 103 7.41 8.72 9.34
N SER A 104 7.66 8.62 8.05
CA SER A 104 8.98 8.25 7.52
C SER A 104 10.00 9.39 7.50
N GLY A 105 9.54 10.64 7.57
CA GLY A 105 10.39 11.82 7.36
C GLY A 105 10.81 12.04 5.90
N ILE A 106 10.37 11.21 4.96
CA ILE A 106 10.66 11.37 3.53
C ILE A 106 9.94 12.62 3.01
N PRO A 107 10.61 13.51 2.23
CA PRO A 107 9.94 14.63 1.56
C PRO A 107 8.71 14.19 0.77
N SER A 108 7.61 14.94 0.87
CA SER A 108 6.36 14.60 0.16
C SER A 108 6.57 14.61 -1.35
N ILE A 109 6.12 13.55 -2.02
CA ILE A 109 6.12 13.43 -3.49
C ILE A 109 4.72 13.61 -4.11
N GLU A 110 3.73 14.07 -3.33
CA GLU A 110 2.35 14.18 -3.81
C GLU A 110 2.17 15.28 -4.87
N SER A 111 3.01 16.32 -4.83
CA SER A 111 2.99 17.42 -5.79
C SER A 111 4.31 18.20 -5.78
N GLY A 112 4.51 19.06 -6.79
CA GLY A 112 5.65 19.97 -6.85
C GLY A 112 6.91 19.37 -7.48
N GLY A 113 8.05 20.00 -7.23
CA GLY A 113 9.29 19.75 -7.95
C GLY A 113 9.86 18.34 -7.77
N ILE A 114 9.64 17.70 -6.61
CA ILE A 114 10.11 16.33 -6.36
C ILE A 114 9.29 15.33 -7.17
N ALA A 115 7.98 15.47 -7.20
CA ALA A 115 7.09 14.65 -8.01
C ALA A 115 7.48 14.74 -9.50
N LEU A 116 7.75 15.96 -10.00
CA LEU A 116 8.20 16.16 -11.38
C LEU A 116 9.56 15.50 -11.64
N LYS A 117 10.54 15.64 -10.75
CA LYS A 117 11.85 15.00 -10.89
C LYS A 117 11.75 13.47 -10.92
N MET A 118 10.89 12.90 -10.09
CA MET A 118 10.65 11.47 -10.03
C MET A 118 9.99 10.96 -11.33
N LEU A 119 9.04 11.71 -11.88
CA LEU A 119 8.39 11.41 -13.17
C LEU A 119 9.35 11.52 -14.36
N LEU A 120 10.25 12.51 -14.35
CA LEU A 120 11.22 12.75 -15.43
C LEU A 120 12.49 11.90 -15.32
N GLY A 121 12.66 11.16 -14.22
CA GLY A 121 13.86 10.35 -13.97
C GLY A 121 13.89 9.03 -14.75
N ASN A 122 15.01 8.30 -14.62
CA ASN A 122 15.30 7.05 -15.35
C ASN A 122 14.55 5.81 -14.82
N GLY A 123 13.38 5.98 -14.21
CA GLY A 123 12.48 4.88 -13.81
C GLY A 123 12.79 4.16 -12.50
N ASP A 124 14.00 4.26 -11.93
CA ASP A 124 14.29 3.68 -10.60
C ASP A 124 13.84 4.62 -9.46
N TRP A 125 12.55 4.54 -9.17
CA TRP A 125 11.90 5.33 -8.13
C TRP A 125 12.34 4.97 -6.72
N VAL A 126 12.70 3.70 -6.46
CA VAL A 126 13.18 3.27 -5.15
C VAL A 126 14.53 3.93 -4.87
N LYS A 127 15.47 3.83 -5.81
CA LYS A 127 16.77 4.50 -5.71
C LYS A 127 16.62 6.02 -5.61
N PHE A 128 15.70 6.62 -6.36
CA PHE A 128 15.42 8.05 -6.25
C PHE A 128 14.99 8.42 -4.82
N ILE A 129 14.01 7.72 -4.26
CA ILE A 129 13.48 7.98 -2.91
C ILE A 129 14.56 7.80 -1.84
N LEU A 130 15.36 6.72 -1.91
CA LEU A 130 16.43 6.44 -0.95
C LEU A 130 17.55 7.49 -0.95
N ASN A 131 17.69 8.26 -2.04
CA ASN A 131 18.68 9.34 -2.13
C ASN A 131 18.13 10.71 -1.69
N LEU A 132 16.86 10.79 -1.26
CA LEU A 132 16.31 12.03 -0.72
C LEU A 132 16.80 12.24 0.73
N PRO A 133 17.21 13.47 1.10
CA PRO A 133 17.46 13.80 2.50
C PRO A 133 16.15 13.82 3.27
N LEU A 134 16.12 13.17 4.44
CA LEU A 134 14.94 13.18 5.30
C LEU A 134 14.70 14.60 5.85
N GLN A 135 13.44 14.98 6.01
CA GLN A 135 13.04 16.28 6.53
C GLN A 135 12.96 16.31 8.06
N CYS A 136 12.88 15.14 8.71
CA CYS A 136 12.78 14.96 10.15
C CYS A 136 13.19 13.54 10.54
N GLU A 137 13.26 13.24 11.84
CA GLU A 137 13.58 11.88 12.30
C GLU A 137 12.44 10.90 11.95
N PRO A 138 12.75 9.64 11.60
CA PRO A 138 11.74 8.60 11.46
C PRO A 138 10.91 8.47 12.76
N GLY A 139 9.59 8.46 12.62
CA GLY A 139 8.63 8.41 13.72
C GLY A 139 8.20 9.79 14.26
N GLU A 140 8.87 10.88 13.89
CA GLU A 140 8.63 12.21 14.49
C GLU A 140 7.32 12.85 14.02
N LYS A 141 7.09 12.93 12.71
CA LYS A 141 5.96 13.69 12.12
C LYS A 141 5.20 12.87 11.10
N PHE A 142 3.87 12.96 11.14
CA PHE A 142 3.00 12.43 10.10
C PHE A 142 3.04 13.32 8.86
N VAL A 143 3.40 12.74 7.72
CA VAL A 143 3.34 13.37 6.40
C VAL A 143 2.79 12.35 5.41
N TYR A 144 1.56 12.58 4.94
CA TYR A 144 0.94 11.73 3.92
C TYR A 144 1.78 11.73 2.64
N ASN A 145 2.25 10.54 2.22
CA ASN A 145 3.26 10.44 1.18
C ASN A 145 3.25 9.08 0.45
N SER A 146 3.12 9.09 -0.87
CA SER A 146 3.12 7.91 -1.74
C SER A 146 4.49 7.26 -1.87
N ALA A 147 5.57 8.00 -1.55
CA ALA A 147 6.91 7.42 -1.45
C ALA A 147 6.94 6.24 -0.47
N ASN A 148 6.20 6.34 0.64
CA ASN A 148 6.10 5.27 1.63
C ASN A 148 5.55 3.98 1.01
N THR A 149 4.49 4.10 0.21
CA THR A 149 3.85 2.96 -0.45
C THR A 149 4.73 2.35 -1.54
N HIS A 150 5.49 3.16 -2.27
CA HIS A 150 6.48 2.66 -3.23
C HIS A 150 7.56 1.82 -2.54
N LEU A 151 8.09 2.29 -1.41
CA LEU A 151 9.06 1.53 -0.64
C LEU A 151 8.46 0.24 -0.07
N LEU A 152 7.23 0.27 0.47
CA LEU A 152 6.55 -0.95 0.95
C LEU A 152 6.38 -2.01 -0.17
N SER A 153 6.05 -1.58 -1.39
CA SER A 153 5.98 -2.48 -2.55
C SER A 153 7.35 -3.07 -2.90
N ALA A 154 8.41 -2.26 -2.85
CA ALA A 154 9.77 -2.73 -3.07
C ALA A 154 10.21 -3.74 -2.00
N ILE A 155 9.88 -3.49 -0.73
CA ILE A 155 10.15 -4.39 0.40
C ILE A 155 9.47 -5.74 0.18
N ILE A 156 8.17 -5.77 -0.15
CA ILE A 156 7.46 -7.02 -0.47
C ILE A 156 8.16 -7.75 -1.62
N THR A 157 8.55 -7.02 -2.66
CA THR A 157 9.18 -7.60 -3.84
C THR A 157 10.51 -8.26 -3.49
N ASN A 158 11.36 -7.57 -2.72
CA ASN A 158 12.68 -8.06 -2.35
C ASN A 158 12.62 -9.19 -1.31
N ALA A 159 11.71 -9.10 -0.34
CA ALA A 159 11.52 -10.11 0.68
C ALA A 159 11.01 -11.45 0.10
N THR A 160 10.17 -11.38 -0.92
CA THR A 160 9.46 -12.56 -1.47
C THR A 160 10.08 -13.10 -2.75
N GLY A 161 10.87 -12.30 -3.47
CA GLY A 161 11.34 -12.60 -4.82
C GLY A 161 10.25 -12.56 -5.90
N MET A 162 9.02 -12.13 -5.56
CA MET A 162 7.89 -12.01 -6.47
C MET A 162 7.56 -10.54 -6.71
N SER A 163 6.99 -10.19 -7.86
CA SER A 163 6.42 -8.84 -8.01
C SER A 163 5.31 -8.63 -6.96
N THR A 164 5.13 -7.40 -6.47
CA THR A 164 4.03 -7.11 -5.52
C THR A 164 2.67 -7.48 -6.09
N LEU A 165 2.48 -7.36 -7.41
CA LEU A 165 1.24 -7.76 -8.09
C LEU A 165 1.03 -9.27 -8.05
N ASP A 166 2.07 -10.07 -8.31
CA ASP A 166 1.97 -11.53 -8.27
C ASP A 166 1.76 -12.02 -6.83
N PHE A 167 2.43 -11.39 -5.86
CA PHE A 167 2.19 -11.64 -4.44
C PHE A 167 0.73 -11.34 -4.06
N ALA A 168 0.20 -10.19 -4.49
CA ALA A 168 -1.19 -9.82 -4.24
C ALA A 168 -2.18 -10.80 -4.89
N LYS A 169 -1.95 -11.19 -6.14
CA LYS A 169 -2.77 -12.18 -6.84
C LYS A 169 -2.80 -13.50 -6.08
N ARG A 170 -1.63 -13.99 -5.66
CA ARG A 170 -1.50 -15.29 -5.01
C ARG A 170 -2.09 -15.33 -3.61
N PHE A 171 -1.77 -14.36 -2.77
CA PHE A 171 -2.05 -14.43 -1.33
C PHE A 171 -3.24 -13.59 -0.88
N LEU A 172 -3.76 -12.67 -1.71
CA LEU A 172 -4.89 -11.83 -1.36
C LEU A 172 -6.06 -12.00 -2.33
N PHE A 173 -5.85 -11.76 -3.62
CA PHE A 173 -6.96 -11.69 -4.56
C PHE A 173 -7.53 -13.07 -4.93
N ALA A 174 -6.68 -14.06 -5.24
CA ALA A 174 -7.15 -15.40 -5.60
C ALA A 174 -7.93 -16.09 -4.46
N PRO A 175 -7.48 -16.07 -3.19
CA PRO A 175 -8.27 -16.62 -2.08
C PRO A 175 -9.62 -15.92 -1.87
N LEU A 176 -9.72 -14.64 -2.23
CA LEU A 176 -10.97 -13.85 -2.13
C LEU A 176 -11.81 -13.88 -3.42
N GLY A 177 -11.37 -14.58 -4.46
CA GLY A 177 -12.06 -14.62 -5.76
C GLY A 177 -12.08 -13.28 -6.53
N ILE A 178 -11.16 -12.37 -6.21
CA ILE A 178 -11.01 -11.07 -6.89
C ILE A 178 -10.15 -11.27 -8.15
N LYS A 179 -10.62 -10.76 -9.29
CA LYS A 179 -9.99 -10.90 -10.62
C LYS A 179 -9.36 -9.59 -11.09
#